data_AF-A0A969IF77-F1
#
_entry.id   AF-A0A969IF77-F1
#
_cell.length_a   1.000
_cell.length_b   1.000
_cell.length_c   1.000
_cell.angle_alpha   90.00
_cell.angle_beta   90.00
_cell.angle_gamma   90.00
#
_symmetry.space_group_name_H-M   'P 1'
#
loop_
_entity.id
_entity.type
_entity.pdbx_description
1 polymer ?
#
loop_
_entity_poly.entity_id
_entity_poly.type
_entity_poly.pdbx_seq_one_letter_code
_entity_poly.pdbx_strand_id
1 'polypeptide(L)'
;MKKLIVILIMCSMSFQLKAQSEEIQQLLLNIEKLAQFKKILQNMYDGYKLLNKGYTAVKNISEGNFNIHKTFLDGLMQVSPAVKKYKRIADIISYQLRITKEYKLAFNRFKEEKKFTIEEIEYLGKVYSNLFNESLKSLDELSIVITSGKLRMSDDERLQAIDKIYLSVEEQYTFLKEFTNNTNLLSL
;
A
#
# COMPACT_ATOMS: atom_id res chain seq x y z
N MET A 1 74.70 45.61 -59.16
CA MET A 1 73.35 45.00 -59.12
C MET A 1 73.32 43.60 -58.49
N LYS A 2 74.20 42.66 -58.88
CA LYS A 2 74.20 41.29 -58.28
C LYS A 2 74.42 41.25 -56.74
N LYS A 3 75.25 42.13 -56.17
CA LYS A 3 75.49 42.20 -54.71
C LYS A 3 74.30 42.71 -53.88
N LEU A 4 73.48 43.61 -54.44
CA LEU A 4 72.29 44.16 -53.75
C LEU A 4 71.13 43.16 -53.69
N ILE A 5 70.99 42.32 -54.74
CA ILE A 5 69.98 41.25 -54.78
C ILE A 5 70.29 40.17 -53.75
N VAL A 6 71.57 39.82 -53.56
CA VAL A 6 71.99 38.83 -52.55
C VAL A 6 71.72 39.33 -51.12
N ILE A 7 71.94 40.62 -50.86
CA ILE A 7 71.65 41.23 -49.55
C ILE A 7 70.13 41.25 -49.27
N LEU A 8 69.32 41.54 -50.29
CA LEU A 8 67.86 41.54 -50.17
C LEU A 8 67.30 40.13 -49.87
N ILE A 9 67.84 39.10 -50.52
CA ILE A 9 67.45 37.68 -50.30
C ILE A 9 67.91 37.18 -48.92
N MET A 10 69.10 37.58 -48.46
CA MET A 10 69.57 37.25 -47.10
C MET A 10 68.75 37.95 -46.02
N CYS A 11 68.34 39.20 -46.25
CA CYS A 11 67.43 39.90 -45.35
C CYS A 11 66.06 39.22 -45.29
N SER A 12 65.47 38.83 -46.42
CA SER A 12 64.15 38.18 -46.43
C SER A 12 64.15 36.79 -45.79
N MET A 13 65.23 36.00 -45.94
CA MET A 13 65.41 34.74 -45.20
C MET A 13 65.49 34.96 -43.68
N SER A 14 66.12 36.05 -43.24
CA SER A 14 66.27 36.37 -41.82
C SER A 14 64.93 36.73 -41.13
N PHE A 15 63.97 37.31 -41.87
CA PHE A 15 62.62 37.59 -41.38
C PHE A 15 61.74 36.34 -41.29
N GLN A 16 61.85 35.41 -42.25
CA GLN A 16 61.09 34.16 -42.24
C GLN A 16 61.46 33.25 -41.06
N LEU A 17 62.74 33.20 -40.69
CA LEU A 17 63.23 32.40 -39.56
C LEU A 17 62.65 32.85 -38.20
N LYS A 18 62.40 34.15 -38.02
CA LYS A 18 61.81 34.69 -36.78
C LYS A 18 60.31 34.37 -36.66
N ALA A 19 59.55 34.51 -37.75
CA ALA A 19 58.13 34.18 -37.78
C ALA A 19 57.89 32.68 -37.48
N GLN A 20 58.72 31.79 -38.05
CA GLN A 20 58.62 30.36 -37.79
C GLN A 20 58.93 30.00 -36.32
N SER A 21 59.85 30.73 -35.67
CA SER A 21 60.14 30.54 -34.24
C SER A 21 58.97 30.95 -33.35
N GLU A 22 58.26 32.03 -33.67
CA GLU A 22 57.08 32.49 -32.92
C GLU A 22 55.91 31.50 -33.06
N GLU A 23 55.66 30.98 -34.27
CA GLU A 23 54.63 29.96 -34.51
C GLU A 23 54.92 28.67 -33.74
N ILE A 24 56.18 28.21 -33.69
CA ILE A 24 56.58 27.02 -32.92
C ILE A 24 56.36 27.25 -31.41
N GLN A 25 56.70 28.43 -30.89
CA GLN A 25 56.46 28.78 -29.48
C GLN A 25 54.96 28.82 -29.15
N GLN A 26 54.13 29.39 -30.04
CA GLN A 26 52.68 29.41 -29.88
C GLN A 26 52.08 28.00 -29.93
N LEU A 27 52.56 27.14 -30.83
CA LEU A 27 52.13 25.75 -30.92
C LEU A 27 52.46 24.98 -29.63
N LEU A 28 53.67 25.18 -29.08
CA LEU A 28 54.07 24.56 -27.81
C LEU A 28 53.14 25.00 -26.66
N LEU A 29 52.84 26.29 -26.57
CA LEU A 29 51.90 26.83 -25.58
C LEU A 29 50.49 26.25 -25.75
N ASN A 30 50.02 26.09 -26.99
CA ASN A 30 48.72 25.49 -27.28
C ASN A 30 48.66 24.00 -26.89
N ILE A 31 49.73 23.25 -27.10
CA ILE A 31 49.84 21.85 -26.66
C ILE A 31 49.77 21.77 -25.14
N GLU A 32 50.46 22.66 -24.42
CA GLU A 32 50.40 22.72 -22.96
C GLU A 32 48.99 23.06 -22.46
N LYS A 33 48.34 24.09 -23.04
CA LYS A 33 46.94 24.44 -22.73
C LYS A 33 45.98 23.27 -23.01
N LEU A 34 46.16 22.56 -24.12
CA LEU A 34 45.34 21.39 -24.44
C LEU A 34 45.53 20.27 -23.41
N ALA A 35 46.76 20.03 -22.96
CA ALA A 35 47.04 19.06 -21.89
C ALA A 35 46.38 19.48 -20.56
N GLN A 36 46.43 20.76 -20.21
CA GLN A 36 45.74 21.31 -19.03
C GLN A 36 44.22 21.15 -19.13
N PHE A 37 43.61 21.49 -20.28
CA PHE A 37 42.17 21.30 -20.48
C PHE A 37 41.74 19.84 -20.41
N LYS A 38 42.53 18.90 -20.97
CA LYS A 38 42.27 17.47 -20.83
C LYS A 38 42.28 17.04 -19.36
N LYS A 39 43.22 17.54 -18.56
CA LYS A 39 43.29 17.25 -17.12
C LYS A 39 42.08 17.81 -16.36
N ILE A 40 41.66 19.04 -16.67
CA ILE A 40 40.45 19.64 -16.09
C ILE A 40 39.21 18.82 -16.44
N LEU A 41 39.05 18.42 -17.71
CA LEU A 41 37.94 17.58 -18.16
C LEU A 41 37.91 16.25 -17.41
N GLN A 42 39.07 15.60 -17.25
CA GLN A 42 39.18 14.35 -16.50
C GLN A 42 38.77 14.54 -15.03
N ASN A 43 39.27 15.59 -14.37
CA ASN A 43 38.90 15.90 -12.99
C ASN A 43 37.39 16.18 -12.84
N MET A 44 36.79 16.90 -13.79
CA MET A 44 35.35 17.16 -13.81
C MET A 44 34.55 15.88 -13.98
N TYR A 45 34.98 14.99 -14.88
CA TYR A 45 34.36 13.69 -15.10
C TYR A 45 34.44 12.80 -13.85
N ASP A 46 35.60 12.76 -13.20
CA ASP A 46 35.81 11.99 -11.97
C ASP A 46 34.98 12.56 -10.80
N GLY A 47 34.90 13.88 -10.70
CA GLY A 47 34.04 14.57 -9.73
C GLY A 47 32.55 14.28 -9.96
N TYR A 48 32.08 14.33 -11.21
CA TYR A 48 30.71 13.94 -11.57
C TYR A 48 30.43 12.47 -11.20
N LYS A 49 31.35 11.56 -11.53
CA LYS A 49 31.20 10.13 -11.20
C LYS A 49 31.11 9.89 -9.70
N LEU A 50 31.91 10.61 -8.91
CA LEU A 50 31.87 10.55 -7.45
C LEU A 50 30.54 11.07 -6.90
N LEU A 51 30.08 12.24 -7.38
CA LEU A 51 28.79 12.82 -6.98
C LEU A 51 27.63 11.90 -7.32
N ASN A 52 27.59 11.38 -8.55
CA ASN A 52 26.54 10.46 -8.98
C ASN A 52 26.52 9.17 -8.14
N LYS A 53 27.69 8.62 -7.82
CA LYS A 53 27.80 7.45 -6.94
C LYS A 53 27.32 7.76 -5.52
N GLY A 54 27.76 8.88 -4.95
CA GLY A 54 27.37 9.31 -3.61
C GLY A 54 25.87 9.60 -3.50
N TYR A 55 25.31 10.34 -4.45
CA TYR A 55 23.87 10.62 -4.52
C TYR A 55 23.06 9.33 -4.65
N THR A 56 23.47 8.42 -5.53
CA THR A 56 22.79 7.12 -5.71
C THR A 56 22.85 6.29 -4.42
N ALA A 57 23.97 6.28 -3.70
CA ALA A 57 24.09 5.59 -2.42
C ALA A 57 23.13 6.16 -1.37
N VAL A 58 23.07 7.49 -1.20
CA VAL A 58 22.15 8.14 -0.27
C VAL A 58 20.70 7.88 -0.65
N LYS A 59 20.37 7.99 -1.94
CA LYS A 59 19.04 7.67 -2.46
C LYS A 59 18.64 6.24 -2.11
N ASN A 60 19.48 5.26 -2.41
CA ASN A 60 19.19 3.84 -2.15
C ASN A 60 19.05 3.54 -0.65
N ILE A 61 19.88 4.15 0.20
CA ILE A 61 19.76 4.02 1.67
C ILE A 61 18.43 4.62 2.16
N SER A 62 18.08 5.81 1.67
CA SER A 62 16.83 6.49 2.03
C SER A 62 15.60 5.69 1.59
N GLU A 63 15.58 5.22 0.34
CA GLU A 63 14.51 4.35 -0.19
C GLU A 63 14.42 3.04 0.59
N GLY A 64 15.55 2.41 0.91
CA GLY A 64 15.60 1.20 1.73
C GLY A 64 15.01 1.41 3.12
N ASN A 65 15.39 2.51 3.79
CA ASN A 65 14.88 2.86 5.12
C ASN A 65 13.36 3.12 5.10
N PHE A 66 12.89 3.90 4.12
CA PHE A 66 11.46 4.15 3.93
C PHE A 66 10.70 2.84 3.70
N ASN A 67 11.22 1.93 2.86
CA ASN A 67 10.58 0.65 2.59
C ASN A 67 10.49 -0.23 3.83
N ILE A 68 11.52 -0.28 4.68
CA ILE A 68 11.49 -1.03 5.94
C ILE A 68 10.40 -0.49 6.87
N HIS A 69 10.34 0.83 7.06
CA HIS A 69 9.31 1.44 7.89
C HIS A 69 7.91 1.22 7.32
N LYS A 70 7.75 1.30 6.00
CA LYS A 70 6.50 0.99 5.32
C LYS A 70 6.09 -0.47 5.56
N THR A 71 6.98 -1.43 5.31
CA THR A 71 6.69 -2.86 5.54
C THR A 71 6.36 -3.14 7.00
N PHE A 72 7.06 -2.51 7.94
CA PHE A 72 6.75 -2.64 9.37
C PHE A 72 5.34 -2.14 9.69
N LEU A 73 4.98 -0.93 9.22
CA LEU A 73 3.65 -0.35 9.44
C LEU A 73 2.56 -1.15 8.71
N ASP A 74 2.81 -1.61 7.49
CA ASP A 74 1.90 -2.47 6.73
C ASP A 74 1.67 -3.81 7.47
N GLY A 75 2.73 -4.36 8.07
CA GLY A 75 2.66 -5.55 8.92
C GLY A 75 1.83 -5.34 10.18
N LEU A 76 1.96 -4.19 10.86
CA LEU A 76 1.10 -3.84 12.00
C LEU A 76 -0.38 -3.66 11.59
N MET A 77 -0.64 -3.27 10.35
CA MET A 77 -1.99 -3.14 9.80
C MET A 77 -2.56 -4.46 9.27
N GLN A 78 -1.73 -5.49 9.13
CA GLN A 78 -2.12 -6.82 8.69
C GLN A 78 -2.75 -7.59 9.85
N VAL A 79 -3.89 -8.24 9.57
CA VAL A 79 -4.57 -9.05 10.59
C VAL A 79 -3.75 -10.32 10.84
N SER A 80 -3.35 -10.54 12.09
CA SER A 80 -2.51 -11.68 12.46
C SER A 80 -3.22 -13.03 12.31
N PRO A 81 -2.47 -14.14 12.14
CA PRO A 81 -3.05 -15.47 12.11
C PRO A 81 -3.82 -15.84 13.38
N ALA A 82 -3.46 -15.26 14.53
CA ALA A 82 -4.14 -15.47 15.80
C ALA A 82 -5.57 -14.91 15.76
N VAL A 83 -5.74 -13.68 15.28
CA VAL A 83 -7.06 -13.07 15.07
C VAL A 83 -7.87 -13.88 14.05
N LYS A 84 -7.27 -14.29 12.91
CA LYS A 84 -7.97 -15.09 11.88
C LYS A 84 -8.46 -16.45 12.37
N LYS A 85 -7.72 -17.07 13.30
CA LYS A 85 -8.06 -18.39 13.87
C LYS A 85 -8.82 -18.28 15.19
N TYR A 86 -9.24 -17.09 15.57
CA TYR A 86 -9.93 -16.88 16.83
C TYR A 86 -11.27 -17.63 16.81
N LYS A 87 -11.47 -18.51 17.80
CA LYS A 87 -12.60 -19.46 17.84
C LYS A 87 -13.96 -18.77 17.69
N ARG A 88 -14.11 -17.57 18.28
CA ARG A 88 -15.36 -16.80 18.24
C ARG A 88 -15.84 -16.47 16.84
N ILE A 89 -14.94 -16.37 15.86
CA ILE A 89 -15.32 -16.18 14.45
C ILE A 89 -16.16 -17.37 13.96
N ALA A 90 -15.72 -18.59 14.25
CA ALA A 90 -16.44 -19.80 13.88
C ALA A 90 -17.78 -19.91 14.64
N ASP A 91 -17.80 -19.52 15.92
CA ASP A 91 -19.02 -19.51 16.72
C ASP A 91 -20.06 -18.50 16.18
N ILE A 92 -19.63 -17.29 15.80
CA ILE A 92 -20.49 -16.28 15.15
C ILE A 92 -21.10 -16.85 13.86
N ILE A 93 -20.27 -17.42 12.98
CA ILE A 93 -20.75 -18.03 11.74
C ILE A 93 -21.76 -19.15 12.04
N SER A 94 -21.49 -19.98 13.05
CA SER A 94 -22.41 -21.05 13.47
C SER A 94 -23.76 -20.50 13.93
N TYR A 95 -23.78 -19.44 14.75
CA TYR A 95 -25.01 -18.79 15.18
C TYR A 95 -25.77 -18.19 14.00
N GLN A 96 -25.09 -17.55 13.05
CA GLN A 96 -25.74 -16.97 11.88
C GLN A 96 -26.40 -18.02 10.98
N LEU A 97 -25.76 -19.18 10.81
CA LEU A 97 -26.37 -20.31 10.12
C LEU A 97 -27.61 -20.83 10.85
N ARG A 98 -27.57 -20.88 12.19
CA ARG A 98 -28.72 -21.31 13.01
C ARG A 98 -29.87 -20.30 12.92
N ILE A 99 -29.60 -19.00 13.03
CA ILE A 99 -30.59 -17.92 12.88
C ILE A 99 -31.31 -18.05 11.54
N THR A 100 -30.55 -18.18 10.45
CA THR A 100 -31.11 -18.32 9.10
C THR A 100 -31.97 -19.59 8.95
N LYS A 101 -31.54 -20.70 9.56
CA LYS A 101 -32.29 -21.97 9.54
C LYS A 101 -33.59 -21.87 10.32
N GLU A 102 -33.55 -21.39 11.55
CA GLU A 102 -34.73 -21.22 12.40
C GLU A 102 -35.74 -20.26 11.76
N TYR A 103 -35.25 -19.14 11.20
CA TYR A 103 -36.08 -18.22 10.43
C TYR A 103 -36.84 -18.93 9.30
N LYS A 104 -36.15 -19.70 8.47
CA LYS A 104 -36.76 -20.42 7.35
C LYS A 104 -37.78 -21.46 7.82
N LEU A 105 -37.50 -22.17 8.91
CA LEU A 105 -38.42 -23.13 9.50
C LEU A 105 -39.68 -22.45 10.05
N ALA A 106 -39.51 -21.38 10.83
CA ALA A 106 -40.61 -20.63 11.40
C ALA A 106 -41.51 -20.02 10.31
N PHE A 107 -40.91 -19.39 9.29
CA PHE A 107 -41.65 -18.80 8.18
C PHE A 107 -42.47 -19.84 7.40
N ASN A 108 -41.89 -21.01 7.10
CA ASN A 108 -42.63 -22.08 6.42
C ASN A 108 -43.78 -22.60 7.28
N ARG A 109 -43.56 -22.75 8.60
CA ARG A 109 -44.58 -23.19 9.53
C ARG A 109 -45.78 -22.25 9.58
N PHE A 110 -45.55 -20.94 9.66
CA PHE A 110 -46.64 -19.94 9.67
C PHE A 110 -47.43 -19.90 8.37
N LYS A 111 -46.80 -20.26 7.24
CA LYS A 111 -47.48 -20.34 5.95
C LYS A 111 -48.38 -21.57 5.85
N GLU A 112 -48.02 -22.67 6.51
CA GLU A 112 -48.78 -23.93 6.51
C GLU A 112 -49.88 -23.95 7.58
N GLU A 113 -49.60 -23.38 8.76
CA GLU A 113 -50.55 -23.30 9.87
C GLU A 113 -51.52 -22.12 9.66
N LYS A 114 -52.77 -22.40 9.26
CA LYS A 114 -53.87 -21.40 9.15
C LYS A 114 -54.35 -20.85 10.50
N LYS A 115 -53.48 -20.81 11.51
CA LYS A 115 -53.81 -20.46 12.89
C LYS A 115 -53.65 -18.97 13.21
N PHE A 116 -52.98 -18.22 12.33
CA PHE A 116 -52.70 -16.80 12.50
C PHE A 116 -53.55 -15.93 11.56
N THR A 117 -53.90 -14.73 12.02
CA THR A 117 -54.51 -13.71 11.16
C THR A 117 -53.49 -13.10 10.20
N ILE A 118 -53.97 -12.37 9.19
CA ILE A 118 -53.10 -11.70 8.21
C ILE A 118 -52.19 -10.69 8.91
N GLU A 119 -52.74 -9.95 9.88
CA GLU A 119 -52.03 -8.93 10.66
C GLU A 119 -50.93 -9.56 11.54
N GLU A 120 -51.21 -10.72 12.14
CA GLU A 120 -50.22 -11.46 12.94
C GLU A 120 -49.07 -11.98 12.08
N ILE A 121 -49.37 -12.54 10.89
CA ILE A 121 -48.35 -13.00 9.95
C ILE A 121 -47.46 -11.83 9.48
N GLU A 122 -48.05 -10.66 9.22
CA GLU A 122 -47.30 -9.46 8.84
C GLU A 122 -46.38 -8.98 9.98
N TYR A 123 -46.89 -8.96 11.22
CA TYR A 123 -46.09 -8.61 12.39
C TYR A 123 -44.91 -9.57 12.59
N LEU A 124 -45.16 -10.88 12.54
CA LEU A 124 -44.12 -11.91 12.63
C LEU A 124 -43.06 -11.68 11.54
N GLY A 125 -43.50 -11.53 10.28
CA GLY A 125 -42.61 -11.28 9.15
C GLY A 125 -41.71 -10.05 9.35
N LYS A 126 -42.25 -8.97 9.93
CA LYS A 126 -41.49 -7.76 10.25
C LYS A 126 -40.43 -8.01 11.34
N VAL A 127 -40.79 -8.68 12.44
CA VAL A 127 -39.84 -8.99 13.52
C VAL A 127 -38.69 -9.86 13.01
N TYR A 128 -39.01 -10.93 12.27
CA TYR A 128 -37.99 -11.80 11.72
C TYR A 128 -37.11 -11.11 10.67
N SER A 129 -37.69 -10.28 9.80
CA SER A 129 -36.94 -9.50 8.80
C SER A 129 -35.96 -8.52 9.47
N ASN A 130 -36.40 -7.85 10.54
CA ASN A 130 -35.53 -6.97 11.32
C ASN A 130 -34.35 -7.75 11.93
N LEU A 131 -34.62 -8.90 12.55
CA LEU A 131 -33.57 -9.74 13.14
C LEU A 131 -32.58 -10.22 12.06
N PHE A 132 -33.07 -10.63 10.89
CA PHE A 132 -32.22 -11.04 9.78
C PHE A 132 -31.32 -9.89 9.29
N ASN A 133 -31.87 -8.67 9.19
CA ASN A 133 -31.09 -7.50 8.80
C ASN A 133 -30.03 -7.12 9.84
N GLU A 134 -30.32 -7.27 11.14
CA GLU A 134 -29.32 -7.06 12.20
C GLU A 134 -28.22 -8.12 12.16
N SER A 135 -28.60 -9.38 11.95
CA SER A 135 -27.68 -10.49 11.72
C SER A 135 -26.70 -10.23 10.56
N LEU A 136 -27.21 -9.71 9.43
CA LEU A 136 -26.37 -9.33 8.29
C LEU A 136 -25.39 -8.20 8.64
N LYS A 137 -25.84 -7.18 9.39
CA LYS A 137 -24.95 -6.11 9.84
C LYS A 137 -23.81 -6.64 10.71
N SER A 138 -24.10 -7.56 11.62
CA SER A 138 -23.07 -8.20 12.47
C SER A 138 -22.03 -8.97 11.63
N LEU A 139 -22.44 -9.60 10.51
CA LEU A 139 -21.53 -10.25 9.58
C LEU A 139 -20.68 -9.25 8.79
N ASP A 140 -21.26 -8.14 8.37
CA ASP A 140 -20.52 -7.05 7.69
C ASP A 140 -19.49 -6.42 8.63
N GLU A 141 -19.86 -6.16 9.88
CA GLU A 141 -18.94 -5.69 10.91
C GLU A 141 -17.80 -6.68 11.15
N LEU A 142 -18.12 -7.98 11.28
CA LEU A 142 -17.11 -9.03 11.41
C LEU A 142 -16.16 -9.04 10.22
N SER A 143 -16.69 -8.93 9.00
CA SER A 143 -15.91 -8.86 7.76
C SER A 143 -14.95 -7.68 7.75
N ILE A 144 -15.38 -6.50 8.20
CA ILE A 144 -14.53 -5.32 8.32
C ILE A 144 -13.41 -5.54 9.35
N VAL A 145 -13.72 -6.14 10.51
CA VAL A 145 -12.75 -6.40 11.59
C VAL A 145 -11.71 -7.45 11.21
N ILE A 146 -12.06 -8.47 10.41
CA ILE A 146 -11.10 -9.50 9.97
C ILE A 146 -10.36 -9.12 8.68
N THR A 147 -10.75 -8.03 8.00
CA THR A 147 -10.09 -7.53 6.79
C THR A 147 -8.95 -6.58 7.14
N SER A 148 -7.77 -6.83 6.56
CA SER A 148 -6.58 -5.97 6.75
C SER A 148 -6.75 -4.61 6.06
N GLY A 149 -6.22 -3.55 6.67
CA GLY A 149 -6.20 -2.21 6.08
C GLY A 149 -7.52 -1.42 6.09
N LYS A 150 -8.67 -2.02 6.45
CA LYS A 150 -9.95 -1.28 6.57
C LYS A 150 -10.07 -0.44 7.84
N LEU A 151 -9.46 -0.89 8.95
CA LEU A 151 -9.46 -0.22 10.24
C LEU A 151 -8.03 -0.13 10.79
N ARG A 152 -7.70 1.03 11.38
CA ARG A 152 -6.47 1.21 12.17
C ARG A 152 -6.73 0.71 13.60
N MET A 153 -6.65 -0.61 13.78
CA MET A 153 -6.86 -1.29 15.07
C MET A 153 -5.71 -2.25 15.33
N SER A 154 -5.27 -2.30 16.58
CA SER A 154 -4.39 -3.34 17.11
C SER A 154 -5.09 -4.70 17.15
N ASP A 155 -4.31 -5.77 17.25
CA ASP A 155 -4.86 -7.13 17.36
C ASP A 155 -5.76 -7.30 18.60
N ASP A 156 -5.40 -6.70 19.74
CA ASP A 156 -6.22 -6.76 20.97
C ASP A 156 -7.57 -6.06 20.77
N GLU A 157 -7.57 -4.87 20.15
CA GLU A 157 -8.80 -4.17 19.80
C GLU A 157 -9.66 -4.98 18.82
N ARG A 158 -9.04 -5.69 17.86
CA ARG A 158 -9.76 -6.58 16.95
C ARG A 158 -10.41 -7.75 17.69
N LEU A 159 -9.69 -8.38 18.63
CA LEU A 159 -10.24 -9.46 19.44
C LEU A 159 -11.43 -8.98 20.27
N GLN A 160 -11.30 -7.83 20.94
CA GLN A 160 -12.40 -7.22 21.69
C GLN A 160 -13.60 -6.87 20.80
N ALA A 161 -13.38 -6.39 19.58
CA ALA A 161 -14.45 -6.13 18.63
C ALA A 161 -15.15 -7.43 18.20
N ILE A 162 -14.39 -8.51 17.95
CA ILE A 162 -14.97 -9.83 17.66
C ILE A 162 -15.80 -10.33 18.85
N ASP A 163 -15.33 -10.16 20.08
CA ASP A 163 -16.08 -10.55 21.28
C ASP A 163 -17.39 -9.77 21.43
N LYS A 164 -17.39 -8.47 21.14
CA LYS A 164 -18.62 -7.65 21.11
C LYS A 164 -19.61 -8.13 20.05
N ILE A 165 -19.13 -8.43 18.85
CA ILE A 165 -19.97 -8.98 17.77
C ILE A 165 -20.53 -10.35 18.19
N TYR A 166 -19.70 -11.20 18.81
CA TYR A 166 -20.14 -12.49 19.32
C TYR A 166 -21.30 -12.35 20.31
N LEU A 167 -21.19 -11.45 21.29
CA LEU A 167 -22.24 -11.22 22.29
C LEU A 167 -23.53 -10.73 21.62
N SER A 168 -23.43 -9.79 20.68
CA SER A 168 -24.59 -9.29 19.94
C SER A 168 -25.31 -10.40 19.16
N VAL A 169 -24.57 -11.27 18.47
CA VAL A 169 -25.15 -12.38 17.72
C VAL A 169 -25.74 -13.46 18.63
N GLU A 170 -25.14 -13.68 19.81
CA GLU A 170 -25.67 -14.58 20.83
C GLU A 170 -26.99 -14.07 21.41
N GLU A 171 -27.10 -12.77 21.67
CA GLU A 171 -28.34 -12.10 22.09
C GLU A 171 -29.42 -12.22 21.01
N GLN A 172 -29.08 -11.94 19.74
CA GLN A 172 -30.00 -12.11 18.61
C GLN A 172 -30.53 -13.55 18.50
N TYR A 173 -29.65 -14.55 18.66
CA TYR A 173 -30.05 -15.96 18.64
C TYR A 173 -30.94 -16.33 19.83
N THR A 174 -30.66 -15.78 21.00
CA THR A 174 -31.45 -16.01 22.22
C THR A 174 -32.84 -15.40 22.07
N PHE A 175 -32.93 -14.14 21.62
CA PHE A 175 -34.17 -13.47 21.30
C PHE A 175 -35.00 -14.25 20.28
N LEU A 176 -34.38 -14.75 19.21
CA LEU A 176 -35.05 -15.58 18.20
C LEU A 176 -35.73 -16.80 18.83
N LYS A 177 -35.01 -17.54 19.68
CA LYS A 177 -35.56 -18.71 20.34
C LYS A 177 -36.74 -18.37 21.24
N GLU A 178 -36.60 -17.33 22.06
CA GLU A 178 -37.65 -16.90 22.96
C GLU A 178 -38.89 -16.46 22.19
N PHE A 179 -38.70 -15.66 21.15
CA PHE A 179 -39.77 -15.20 20.26
C PHE A 179 -40.47 -16.39 19.58
N THR A 180 -39.72 -17.29 18.95
CA THR A 180 -40.28 -18.47 18.28
C THR A 180 -41.03 -19.38 19.26
N ASN A 181 -40.50 -19.62 20.46
CA ASN A 181 -41.19 -20.42 21.49
C ASN A 181 -42.51 -19.77 21.92
N ASN A 182 -42.51 -18.46 22.17
CA ASN A 182 -43.73 -17.73 22.54
C ASN A 182 -44.77 -17.78 21.41
N THR A 183 -44.34 -17.64 20.15
CA THR A 183 -45.26 -17.72 19.01
C THR A 183 -45.85 -19.12 18.81
N ASN A 184 -45.08 -20.18 19.10
CA ASN A 184 -45.59 -21.55 19.07
C ASN A 184 -46.60 -21.83 20.20
N LEU A 185 -46.46 -21.18 21.36
CA LEU A 185 -47.44 -21.27 22.44
C LEU A 185 -48.76 -20.58 22.07
N LEU A 186 -48.68 -19.46 21.34
CA LEU A 186 -49.86 -18.75 20.83
C LEU A 186 -50.56 -19.50 19.69
N SER A 187 -49.82 -20.34 18.95
CA SER A 187 -50.37 -21.16 17.86
C SER A 187 -50.93 -22.50 18.33
N LEU A 188 -50.92 -22.84 19.62
CA LEU A 188 -51.52 -24.08 20.14
C LEU A 188 -53.02 -23.93 20.32
#